data_AF-A0A0Q8AKS8-F1
#
_entry.id   AF-A0A0Q8AKS8-F1
#
_cell.length_a   1.000
_cell.length_b   1.000
_cell.length_c   1.000
_cell.angle_alpha   90.00
_cell.angle_beta   90.00
_cell.angle_gamma   90.00
#
_symmetry.space_group_name_H-M   'P 1'
#
loop_
_entity.id
_entity.type
_entity.pdbx_description
1 polymer ?
#
loop_
_entity_poly.entity_id
_entity_poly.type
_entity_poly.pdbx_seq_one_letter_code
_entity_poly.pdbx_strand_id
1 'polypeptide(L)'
;MPEFVRSDPSMWEAIYSDPSVPLDRSLVRLIIDDQRRLSRRWLYPIVRVFSRVLVALISIVKRVLPFRWMPLRTMDFLCVWFLRHFVSPDAVELLIRHFVVETNLVNFIIRNTSVPMEPVTLRPETLAGLGDSAVVEHDVNVYDVLIALDGVPLTAPAALDFTQLDIPWLDAERHQRRFLRLDIQTALCFMNIPFSMALTLEEYRRAVHSIRFDDSFMEILALVCDDDTFRHWKLGGLSLWMDSNVDVPRMVYRHALVCEYAHARLVKLAGGAYPRETPAAFD
;
A
#
# COMPACT_ATOMS: atom_id res chain seq x y z
N MET A 1 -21.20 -32.10 10.99
CA MET A 1 -20.84 -30.71 11.31
C MET A 1 -19.97 -30.75 12.54
N PRO A 2 -18.64 -30.53 12.43
CA PRO A 2 -17.80 -30.55 13.62
C PRO A 2 -18.12 -29.31 14.46
N GLU A 3 -18.33 -29.57 15.73
CA GLU A 3 -18.69 -28.64 16.79
C GLU A 3 -17.49 -27.69 17.01
N PHE A 4 -17.67 -26.38 16.79
CA PHE A 4 -16.65 -25.37 17.09
C PHE A 4 -16.44 -25.35 18.61
N VAL A 5 -15.37 -26.00 19.08
CA VAL A 5 -14.91 -25.90 20.47
C VAL A 5 -14.47 -24.45 20.72
N ARG A 6 -15.35 -23.67 21.35
CA ARG A 6 -15.16 -22.24 21.71
C ARG A 6 -14.14 -21.99 22.83
N SER A 7 -13.31 -22.97 23.18
CA SER A 7 -12.52 -22.93 24.42
C SER A 7 -11.10 -22.36 24.27
N ASP A 8 -10.56 -22.30 23.05
CA ASP A 8 -9.26 -21.68 22.76
C ASP A 8 -9.16 -21.29 21.26
N PRO A 9 -9.95 -20.29 20.78
CA PRO A 9 -9.93 -19.90 19.38
C PRO A 9 -8.59 -19.23 19.03
N SER A 10 -8.00 -19.60 17.89
CA SER A 10 -6.79 -18.92 17.45
C SER A 10 -7.10 -17.46 17.05
N MET A 11 -6.20 -16.53 17.38
CA MET A 11 -6.33 -15.12 16.98
C MET A 11 -6.57 -14.95 15.47
N TRP A 12 -5.95 -15.81 14.65
CA TRP A 12 -6.06 -15.78 13.20
C TRP A 12 -7.42 -16.27 12.69
N GLU A 13 -8.01 -17.28 13.32
CA GLU A 13 -9.39 -17.72 13.01
C GLU A 13 -10.41 -16.62 13.33
N ALA A 14 -10.20 -15.89 14.42
CA ALA A 14 -11.05 -14.76 14.78
C ALA A 14 -10.96 -13.63 13.74
N ILE A 15 -9.75 -13.25 13.30
CA ILE A 15 -9.55 -12.24 12.24
C ILE A 15 -10.14 -12.73 10.92
N TYR A 16 -9.88 -13.98 10.54
CA TYR A 16 -10.38 -14.55 9.29
C TYR A 16 -11.91 -14.64 9.26
N SER A 17 -12.54 -14.90 10.41
CA SER A 17 -14.00 -15.07 10.53
C SER A 17 -14.73 -13.77 10.86
N ASP A 18 -14.01 -12.67 11.07
CA ASP A 18 -14.60 -11.37 11.43
C ASP A 18 -15.56 -10.92 10.32
N PRO A 19 -16.86 -10.73 10.62
CA PRO A 19 -17.84 -10.25 9.64
C PRO A 19 -17.74 -8.74 9.39
N SER A 20 -17.03 -8.00 10.23
CA SER A 20 -16.87 -6.55 10.10
C SER A 20 -15.75 -6.14 9.13
N VAL A 21 -14.83 -7.05 8.81
CA VAL A 21 -13.75 -6.81 7.86
C VAL A 21 -14.33 -6.81 6.43
N PRO A 22 -14.31 -5.66 5.71
CA PRO A 22 -14.95 -5.54 4.41
C PRO A 22 -14.10 -6.11 3.26
N LEU A 23 -13.11 -6.95 3.54
CA LEU A 23 -12.16 -7.46 2.55
C LEU A 23 -12.57 -8.83 1.98
N ASP A 24 -11.98 -9.18 0.83
CA ASP A 24 -12.11 -10.51 0.24
C ASP A 24 -11.45 -11.55 1.14
N ARG A 25 -12.08 -12.73 1.33
CA ARG A 25 -11.51 -13.78 2.19
C ARG A 25 -10.16 -14.27 1.68
N SER A 26 -9.94 -14.27 0.37
CA SER A 26 -8.64 -14.61 -0.22
C SER A 26 -7.54 -13.64 0.19
N LEU A 27 -7.82 -12.34 0.14
CA LEU A 27 -6.90 -11.30 0.61
C LEU A 27 -6.65 -11.41 2.11
N VAL A 28 -7.68 -11.65 2.91
CA VAL A 28 -7.51 -11.83 4.37
C VAL A 28 -6.59 -13.03 4.67
N ARG A 29 -6.74 -14.16 3.95
CA ARG A 29 -5.81 -15.30 4.08
C ARG A 29 -4.38 -14.90 3.70
N LEU A 30 -4.21 -14.20 2.58
CA LEU A 30 -2.91 -13.74 2.11
C LEU A 30 -2.20 -12.86 3.16
N ILE A 31 -2.94 -11.93 3.77
CA ILE A 31 -2.44 -11.08 4.86
C ILE A 31 -2.09 -11.95 6.09
N ILE A 32 -2.96 -12.87 6.50
CA ILE A 32 -2.71 -13.73 7.66
C ILE A 32 -1.45 -14.58 7.45
N ASP A 33 -1.27 -15.18 6.28
CA ASP A 33 -0.13 -16.04 5.98
C ASP A 33 1.18 -15.25 5.93
N ASP A 34 1.16 -14.01 5.43
CA ASP A 34 2.29 -13.08 5.53
C ASP A 34 2.64 -12.75 6.99
N GLN A 35 1.64 -12.40 7.82
CA GLN A 35 1.88 -12.01 9.21
C GLN A 35 2.31 -13.19 10.11
N ARG A 36 2.01 -14.43 9.73
CA ARG A 36 2.42 -15.65 10.46
C ARG A 36 3.86 -16.08 10.19
N ARG A 37 4.57 -15.44 9.25
CA ARG A 37 5.93 -15.82 8.86
C ARG A 37 6.93 -15.67 10.02
N LEU A 38 7.94 -16.54 10.02
CA LEU A 38 9.02 -16.52 11.01
C LEU A 38 9.84 -15.23 10.95
N SER A 39 10.01 -14.64 9.76
CA SER A 39 10.66 -13.34 9.60
C SER A 39 9.94 -12.27 10.41
N ARG A 40 8.61 -12.27 10.44
CA ARG A 40 7.84 -11.29 11.21
C ARG A 40 8.03 -11.47 12.72
N ARG A 41 8.06 -12.72 13.19
CA ARG A 41 8.21 -13.02 14.62
C ARG A 41 9.60 -12.69 15.15
N TRP A 42 10.65 -13.02 14.40
CA TRP A 42 12.03 -13.00 14.89
C TRP A 42 12.89 -11.90 14.28
N LEU A 43 12.75 -11.65 12.97
CA LEU A 43 13.63 -10.76 12.24
C LEU A 43 13.12 -9.30 12.26
N TYR A 44 11.81 -9.10 12.10
CA TYR A 44 11.21 -7.76 12.04
C TYR A 44 11.55 -6.86 13.24
N PRO A 45 11.47 -7.30 14.51
CA PRO A 45 11.75 -6.41 15.64
C PRO A 45 13.19 -5.86 15.62
N ILE A 46 14.15 -6.69 15.20
CA ILE A 46 15.57 -6.34 15.13
C ILE A 46 15.82 -5.45 13.90
N VAL A 47 15.35 -5.88 12.72
CA VAL A 47 15.55 -5.18 11.45
C VAL A 47 14.87 -3.82 11.46
N ARG A 48 13.72 -3.67 12.12
CA ARG A 48 13.04 -2.39 12.28
C ARG A 48 13.91 -1.35 12.99
N VAL A 49 14.56 -1.73 14.09
CA VAL A 49 15.46 -0.82 14.82
C VAL A 49 16.69 -0.52 13.98
N PHE A 50 17.31 -1.55 13.39
CA PHE A 50 18.50 -1.38 12.56
C PHE A 50 18.25 -0.47 11.33
N SER A 51 17.17 -0.73 10.59
CA SER A 51 16.75 0.07 9.44
C SER A 51 16.55 1.53 9.84
N ARG A 52 15.89 1.80 10.97
CA ARG A 52 15.67 3.16 11.46
C ARG A 52 16.96 3.89 11.80
N VAL A 53 17.89 3.22 12.47
CA VAL A 53 19.22 3.79 12.79
C VAL A 53 20.00 4.09 11.51
N LEU A 54 20.01 3.15 10.56
CA LEU A 54 20.75 3.31 9.31
C LEU A 54 20.18 4.44 8.43
N VAL A 55 18.86 4.51 8.29
CA VAL A 55 18.19 5.58 7.54
C VAL A 55 18.40 6.93 8.22
N ALA A 56 18.36 7.00 9.55
CA ALA A 56 18.70 8.23 10.28
C ALA A 56 20.15 8.66 10.02
N LEU A 57 21.10 7.72 10.05
CA LEU A 57 22.50 7.99 9.73
C LEU A 57 22.66 8.51 8.29
N ILE A 58 22.07 7.82 7.31
CA ILE A 58 22.09 8.23 5.90
C ILE A 58 21.50 9.64 5.74
N SER A 59 20.39 9.93 6.42
CA SER A 59 19.73 11.24 6.37
C SER A 59 20.61 12.35 6.95
N ILE A 60 21.33 12.07 8.05
CA ILE A 60 22.29 13.01 8.66
C ILE A 60 23.44 13.28 7.69
N VAL A 61 24.04 12.24 7.11
CA VAL A 61 25.17 12.41 6.18
C VAL A 61 24.74 13.16 4.92
N LYS A 62 23.55 12.84 4.37
CA LYS A 62 22.98 13.56 3.21
C LYS A 62 22.67 15.02 3.50
N ARG A 63 22.44 15.40 4.76
CA ARG A 63 22.28 16.80 5.15
C ARG A 63 23.55 17.62 4.95
N VAL A 64 24.70 16.97 5.10
CA VAL A 64 26.02 17.57 4.87
C VAL A 64 26.43 17.44 3.40
N LEU A 65 26.04 16.32 2.75
CA LEU A 65 26.43 15.96 1.38
C LEU A 65 25.19 15.71 0.51
N PRO A 66 24.48 16.77 0.06
CA PRO A 66 23.17 16.68 -0.57
C PRO A 66 23.23 16.31 -2.07
N PHE A 67 24.09 15.37 -2.44
CA PHE A 67 24.13 14.83 -3.80
C PHE A 67 23.43 13.47 -3.87
N ARG A 68 23.03 13.08 -5.08
CA ARG A 68 22.42 11.78 -5.34
C ARG A 68 23.51 10.70 -5.35
N TRP A 69 23.50 9.80 -4.36
CA TRP A 69 24.55 8.78 -4.21
C TRP A 69 24.35 7.57 -5.12
N MET A 70 23.13 7.37 -5.60
CA MET A 70 22.77 6.24 -6.46
C MET A 70 21.75 6.68 -7.51
N PRO A 71 21.91 6.28 -8.79
CA PRO A 71 20.90 6.50 -9.82
C PRO A 71 19.58 5.80 -9.48
N LEU A 72 18.44 6.39 -9.88
CA LEU A 72 17.12 5.78 -9.65
C LEU A 72 16.98 4.41 -10.31
N ARG A 73 17.51 4.25 -11.54
CA ARG A 73 17.53 2.94 -12.22
C ARG A 73 18.24 1.86 -11.41
N THR A 74 19.30 2.21 -10.68
CA THR A 74 20.01 1.26 -9.81
C THR A 74 19.19 0.92 -8.58
N MET A 75 18.47 1.89 -8.01
CA MET A 75 17.50 1.66 -6.93
C MET A 75 16.41 0.69 -7.36
N ASP A 76 15.78 0.93 -8.50
CA ASP A 76 14.69 0.10 -9.04
C ASP A 76 15.18 -1.32 -9.31
N PHE A 77 16.34 -1.46 -9.95
CA PHE A 77 16.97 -2.75 -10.19
C PHE A 77 17.25 -3.51 -8.88
N LEU A 78 17.85 -2.85 -7.88
CA LEU A 78 18.13 -3.46 -6.58
C LEU A 78 16.85 -3.85 -5.84
N CYS A 79 15.81 -3.03 -5.94
CA CYS A 79 14.50 -3.28 -5.36
C CYS A 79 13.85 -4.53 -5.98
N VAL A 80 13.71 -4.57 -7.30
CA VAL A 80 13.15 -5.71 -8.03
C VAL A 80 13.98 -6.98 -7.77
N TRP A 81 15.31 -6.87 -7.81
CA TRP A 81 16.21 -7.98 -7.49
C TRP A 81 15.99 -8.49 -6.06
N PHE A 82 15.88 -7.61 -5.07
CA PHE A 82 15.64 -7.98 -3.68
C PHE A 82 14.28 -8.66 -3.50
N LEU A 83 13.22 -8.08 -4.05
CA LEU A 83 11.87 -8.63 -4.00
C LEU A 83 11.84 -10.04 -4.60
N ARG A 84 12.47 -10.24 -5.76
CA ARG A 84 12.53 -11.50 -6.49
C ARG A 84 13.26 -12.61 -5.72
N HIS A 85 14.30 -12.27 -4.95
CA HIS A 85 15.18 -13.27 -4.35
C HIS A 85 14.98 -13.48 -2.83
N PHE A 86 14.42 -12.53 -2.09
CA PHE A 86 14.38 -12.58 -0.62
C PHE A 86 12.98 -12.41 -0.01
N VAL A 87 12.03 -11.84 -0.74
CA VAL A 87 10.68 -11.58 -0.21
C VAL A 87 9.78 -12.77 -0.49
N SER A 88 8.74 -13.02 0.30
CA SER A 88 7.78 -14.09 -0.02
C SER A 88 6.91 -13.71 -1.22
N PRO A 89 6.43 -14.67 -2.03
CA PRO A 89 5.50 -14.38 -3.12
C PRO A 89 4.22 -13.70 -2.62
N ASP A 90 3.70 -14.08 -1.46
CA ASP A 90 2.51 -13.44 -0.87
C ASP A 90 2.74 -11.96 -0.56
N ALA A 91 3.90 -11.61 0.00
CA ALA A 91 4.28 -10.23 0.23
C ALA A 91 4.49 -9.44 -1.07
N VAL A 92 5.00 -10.09 -2.13
CA VAL A 92 5.12 -9.47 -3.46
C VAL A 92 3.76 -9.23 -4.08
N GLU A 93 2.82 -10.18 -3.95
CA GLU A 93 1.45 -10.01 -4.44
C GLU A 93 0.76 -8.85 -3.72
N LEU A 94 0.85 -8.78 -2.38
CA LEU A 94 0.34 -7.66 -1.59
C LEU A 94 0.96 -6.31 -2.03
N LEU A 95 2.26 -6.31 -2.35
CA LEU A 95 2.94 -5.11 -2.83
C LEU A 95 2.42 -4.67 -4.20
N ILE A 96 2.39 -5.56 -5.21
CA ILE A 96 1.91 -5.23 -6.56
C ILE A 96 0.44 -4.77 -6.49
N ARG A 97 -0.37 -5.51 -5.72
CA ARG A 97 -1.79 -5.22 -5.52
C ARG A 97 -2.03 -3.81 -4.98
N HIS A 98 -1.20 -3.35 -4.05
CA HIS A 98 -1.32 -2.02 -3.49
C HIS A 98 -1.25 -0.92 -4.55
N PHE A 99 -0.30 -1.00 -5.51
CA PHE A 99 -0.19 -0.02 -6.60
C PHE A 99 -1.44 0.02 -7.47
N VAL A 100 -1.99 -1.14 -7.81
CA VAL A 100 -3.23 -1.24 -8.58
C VAL A 100 -4.39 -0.63 -7.80
N VAL A 101 -4.54 -1.01 -6.53
CA VAL A 101 -5.65 -0.58 -5.68
C VAL A 101 -5.62 0.93 -5.45
N GLU A 102 -4.45 1.49 -5.14
CA GLU A 102 -4.31 2.94 -4.98
C GLU A 102 -4.62 3.67 -6.28
N THR A 103 -4.10 3.19 -7.42
CA THR A 103 -4.41 3.76 -8.74
C THR A 103 -5.91 3.71 -9.06
N ASN A 104 -6.60 2.62 -8.69
CA ASN A 104 -8.06 2.52 -8.83
C ASN A 104 -8.78 3.58 -7.97
N LEU A 105 -8.33 3.83 -6.73
CA LEU A 105 -8.92 4.86 -5.86
C LEU A 105 -8.70 6.27 -6.42
N VAL A 106 -7.47 6.56 -6.86
CA VAL A 106 -7.13 7.82 -7.51
C VAL A 106 -8.00 8.05 -8.74
N ASN A 107 -8.09 7.05 -9.63
CA ASN A 107 -8.90 7.16 -10.85
C ASN A 107 -10.39 7.27 -10.57
N PHE A 108 -10.89 6.63 -9.51
CA PHE A 108 -12.27 6.80 -9.07
C PHE A 108 -12.53 8.26 -8.68
N ILE A 109 -11.64 8.90 -7.91
CA ILE A 109 -11.79 10.31 -7.54
C ILE A 109 -11.75 11.20 -8.79
N ILE A 110 -10.80 10.97 -9.70
CA ILE A 110 -10.69 11.73 -10.96
C ILE A 110 -12.00 11.66 -11.77
N ARG A 111 -12.55 10.45 -11.95
CA ARG A 111 -13.76 10.23 -12.76
C ARG A 111 -15.04 10.79 -12.13
N ASN A 112 -15.07 10.93 -10.82
CA ASN A 112 -16.26 11.35 -10.06
C ASN A 112 -16.17 12.81 -9.59
N THR A 113 -15.17 13.56 -10.04
CA THR A 113 -15.01 14.99 -9.77
C THR A 113 -14.78 15.73 -11.10
N SER A 114 -14.98 17.05 -11.12
CA SER A 114 -14.76 17.86 -12.34
C SER A 114 -13.30 18.29 -12.50
N VAL A 115 -12.36 17.44 -12.09
CA VAL A 115 -10.92 17.73 -12.12
C VAL A 115 -10.40 17.68 -13.56
N PRO A 116 -9.60 18.66 -14.03
CA PRO A 116 -9.04 18.65 -15.38
C PRO A 116 -7.76 17.79 -15.44
N MET A 117 -7.88 16.51 -15.13
CA MET A 117 -6.76 15.56 -15.08
C MET A 117 -7.12 14.26 -15.80
N GLU A 118 -6.18 13.72 -16.57
CA GLU A 118 -6.33 12.40 -17.19
C GLU A 118 -6.13 11.28 -16.16
N PRO A 119 -6.81 10.13 -16.32
CA PRO A 119 -6.60 8.98 -15.44
C PRO A 119 -5.15 8.50 -15.41
N VAL A 120 -4.69 8.12 -14.22
CA VAL A 120 -3.37 7.55 -13.96
C VAL A 120 -3.30 6.12 -14.50
N THR A 121 -2.14 5.74 -15.05
CA THR A 121 -1.96 4.46 -15.76
C THR A 121 -1.12 3.42 -15.01
N LEU A 122 -0.66 3.74 -13.80
CA LEU A 122 0.24 2.90 -12.99
C LEU A 122 -0.43 1.65 -12.42
N ARG A 123 -0.70 0.64 -13.26
CA ARG A 123 -1.29 -0.65 -12.86
C ARG A 123 -0.33 -1.80 -13.19
N PRO A 124 0.74 -1.99 -12.40
CA PRO A 124 1.67 -3.08 -12.62
C PRO A 124 0.98 -4.43 -12.36
N GLU A 125 1.14 -5.37 -13.29
CA GLU A 125 0.63 -6.74 -13.16
C GLU A 125 1.72 -7.74 -12.77
N THR A 126 2.99 -7.33 -12.88
CA THR A 126 4.15 -8.20 -12.65
C THR A 126 5.19 -7.51 -11.79
N LEU A 127 6.05 -8.28 -11.14
CA LEU A 127 7.17 -7.76 -10.37
C LEU A 127 8.12 -6.88 -11.20
N ALA A 128 8.30 -7.20 -12.48
CA ALA A 128 9.11 -6.39 -13.39
C ALA A 128 8.50 -5.01 -13.65
N GLY A 129 7.17 -4.90 -13.63
CA GLY A 129 6.43 -3.64 -13.76
C GLY A 129 6.56 -2.71 -12.55
N LEU A 130 7.10 -3.19 -11.42
CA LEU A 130 7.52 -2.32 -10.31
C LEU A 130 8.90 -1.66 -10.56
N GLY A 131 9.60 -2.06 -11.64
CA GLY A 131 10.74 -1.32 -12.15
C GLY A 131 10.33 0.01 -12.80
N ASP A 132 11.31 0.80 -13.24
CA ASP A 132 11.08 2.04 -13.99
C ASP A 132 10.37 3.17 -13.24
N SER A 133 10.83 3.46 -12.01
CA SER A 133 10.36 4.59 -11.21
C SER A 133 8.89 4.52 -10.77
N ALA A 134 8.24 3.36 -10.91
CA ALA A 134 6.87 3.10 -10.45
C ALA A 134 6.61 3.60 -9.03
N VAL A 135 7.54 3.39 -8.10
CA VAL A 135 7.41 3.82 -6.70
C VAL A 135 7.39 5.35 -6.58
N VAL A 136 8.20 6.06 -7.39
CA VAL A 136 8.22 7.52 -7.38
C VAL A 136 6.98 8.08 -8.07
N GLU A 137 6.54 7.46 -9.16
CA GLU A 137 5.33 7.83 -9.89
C GLU A 137 4.09 7.67 -9.00
N HIS A 138 3.97 6.56 -8.29
CA HIS A 138 2.94 6.29 -7.28
C HIS A 138 2.78 7.46 -6.30
N ASP A 139 3.88 7.87 -5.67
CA ASP A 139 3.86 8.98 -4.73
C ASP A 139 3.45 10.31 -5.39
N VAL A 140 3.96 10.59 -6.60
CA VAL A 140 3.66 11.83 -7.32
C VAL A 140 2.19 11.91 -7.73
N ASN A 141 1.59 10.80 -8.17
CA ASN A 141 0.18 10.75 -8.57
C ASN A 141 -0.76 11.19 -7.44
N VAL A 142 -0.47 10.82 -6.20
CA VAL A 142 -1.22 11.25 -5.01
C VAL A 142 -1.19 12.77 -4.85
N TYR A 143 -0.02 13.39 -5.04
CA TYR A 143 0.12 14.85 -4.97
C TYR A 143 -0.62 15.55 -6.12
N ASP A 144 -0.42 15.08 -7.35
CA ASP A 144 -0.97 15.71 -8.55
C ASP A 144 -2.50 15.77 -8.50
N VAL A 145 -3.14 14.69 -8.03
CA VAL A 145 -4.60 14.64 -7.85
C VAL A 145 -5.08 15.64 -6.81
N LEU A 146 -4.43 15.71 -5.65
CA LEU A 146 -4.83 16.65 -4.59
C LEU A 146 -4.65 18.10 -5.02
N ILE A 147 -3.58 18.40 -5.76
CA ILE A 147 -3.35 19.73 -6.33
C ILE A 147 -4.43 20.05 -7.36
N ALA A 148 -4.78 19.09 -8.22
CA ALA A 148 -5.78 19.30 -9.26
C ALA A 148 -7.20 19.47 -8.68
N LEU A 149 -7.48 18.90 -7.50
CA LEU A 149 -8.74 19.09 -6.78
C LEU A 149 -8.86 20.47 -6.09
N ASP A 150 -7.81 21.30 -6.07
CA ASP A 150 -7.89 22.63 -5.47
C ASP A 150 -8.94 23.50 -6.20
N GLY A 151 -9.88 24.05 -5.43
CA GLY A 151 -11.02 24.82 -5.95
C GLY A 151 -12.13 23.99 -6.62
N VAL A 152 -12.01 22.66 -6.71
CA VAL A 152 -13.06 21.77 -7.23
C VAL A 152 -14.09 21.45 -6.14
N PRO A 153 -15.41 21.61 -6.40
CA PRO A 153 -16.43 21.24 -5.42
C PRO A 153 -16.47 19.71 -5.21
N LEU A 154 -16.21 19.28 -3.97
CA LEU A 154 -16.29 17.89 -3.55
C LEU A 154 -17.71 17.56 -3.09
N THR A 155 -18.61 17.32 -4.03
CA THR A 155 -20.01 16.94 -3.77
C THR A 155 -20.34 15.62 -4.44
N ALA A 156 -21.23 14.84 -3.85
CA ALA A 156 -21.69 13.59 -4.44
C ALA A 156 -22.34 13.83 -5.82
N PRO A 157 -21.85 13.21 -6.91
CA PRO A 157 -22.45 13.33 -8.22
C PRO A 157 -23.76 12.54 -8.30
N ALA A 158 -24.62 12.88 -9.26
CA ALA A 158 -25.91 12.20 -9.44
C ALA A 158 -25.78 10.70 -9.79
N ALA A 159 -24.67 10.32 -10.44
CA ALA A 159 -24.32 8.94 -10.75
C ALA A 159 -22.82 8.76 -10.58
N LEU A 160 -22.43 7.73 -9.83
CA LEU A 160 -21.02 7.38 -9.62
C LEU A 160 -20.50 6.52 -10.77
N ASP A 161 -19.31 6.86 -11.28
CA ASP A 161 -18.55 6.04 -12.21
C ASP A 161 -17.65 5.07 -11.44
N PHE A 162 -18.02 3.79 -11.46
CA PHE A 162 -17.28 2.69 -10.84
C PHE A 162 -16.37 1.93 -11.84
N THR A 163 -16.08 2.51 -12.99
CA THR A 163 -15.19 1.91 -13.98
C THR A 163 -13.80 1.68 -13.39
N GLN A 164 -13.18 0.55 -13.76
CA GLN A 164 -11.79 0.23 -13.41
C GLN A 164 -11.54 -0.08 -11.92
N LEU A 165 -12.55 -0.60 -11.21
CA LEU A 165 -12.37 -1.17 -9.86
C LEU A 165 -11.93 -2.65 -9.89
N ASP A 166 -11.62 -3.20 -11.06
CA ASP A 166 -11.06 -4.53 -11.20
C ASP A 166 -9.60 -4.57 -10.71
N ILE A 167 -9.19 -5.76 -10.28
CA ILE A 167 -7.81 -6.07 -9.96
C ILE A 167 -7.39 -7.14 -10.95
N PRO A 168 -6.43 -6.85 -11.85
CA PRO A 168 -5.97 -7.80 -12.84
C PRO A 168 -5.27 -8.97 -12.15
N TRP A 169 -4.98 -10.02 -12.92
CA TRP A 169 -4.16 -11.11 -12.40
C TRP A 169 -2.75 -10.59 -12.09
N LEU A 170 -2.23 -10.96 -10.91
CA LEU A 170 -0.95 -10.47 -10.42
C LEU A 170 0.09 -11.59 -10.44
N ASP A 171 1.18 -11.38 -11.19
CA ASP A 171 2.31 -12.30 -11.22
C ASP A 171 3.32 -11.95 -10.11
N ALA A 172 3.18 -12.65 -8.99
CA ALA A 172 4.14 -12.58 -7.90
C ALA A 172 5.38 -13.48 -8.10
N GLU A 173 5.60 -14.03 -9.30
CA GLU A 173 6.69 -14.97 -9.62
C GLU A 173 6.75 -16.13 -8.62
N ARG A 174 5.59 -16.73 -8.30
CA ARG A 174 5.45 -17.80 -7.28
C ARG A 174 6.34 -19.01 -7.57
N HIS A 175 6.58 -19.31 -8.85
CA HIS A 175 7.44 -20.43 -9.29
C HIS A 175 8.94 -20.19 -9.09
N GLN A 176 9.36 -18.96 -8.79
CA GLN A 176 10.77 -18.63 -8.65
C GLN A 176 11.33 -19.08 -7.30
N ARG A 177 12.51 -19.72 -7.32
CA ARG A 177 13.24 -20.07 -6.10
C ARG A 177 13.80 -18.81 -5.45
N ARG A 178 13.53 -18.66 -4.15
CA ARG A 178 13.96 -17.52 -3.33
C ARG A 178 14.89 -18.01 -2.24
N PHE A 179 15.93 -17.23 -1.93
CA PHE A 179 16.89 -17.55 -0.86
C PHE A 179 16.25 -17.44 0.52
N LEU A 180 15.39 -16.44 0.70
CA LEU A 180 14.57 -16.22 1.89
C LEU A 180 13.12 -15.93 1.48
N ARG A 181 12.22 -16.02 2.45
CA ARG A 181 10.78 -15.70 2.28
C ARG A 181 10.36 -14.69 3.33
N LEU A 182 10.84 -13.46 3.20
CA LEU A 182 10.55 -12.37 4.12
C LEU A 182 9.07 -11.93 4.00
N ASP A 183 8.50 -11.54 5.14
CA ASP A 183 7.21 -10.84 5.20
C ASP A 183 7.33 -9.41 4.70
N ILE A 184 6.19 -8.82 4.33
CA ILE A 184 6.14 -7.49 3.72
C ILE A 184 6.76 -6.40 4.61
N GLN A 185 6.56 -6.44 5.94
CA GLN A 185 7.08 -5.38 6.81
C GLN A 185 8.59 -5.47 6.99
N THR A 186 9.12 -6.68 7.14
CA THR A 186 10.58 -6.89 7.15
C THR A 186 11.20 -6.49 5.81
N ALA A 187 10.55 -6.84 4.69
CA ALA A 187 10.99 -6.43 3.36
C ALA A 187 11.04 -4.90 3.21
N LEU A 188 9.98 -4.19 3.63
CA LEU A 188 9.91 -2.73 3.59
C LEU A 188 11.03 -2.08 4.42
N CYS A 189 11.39 -2.64 5.59
CA CYS A 189 12.54 -2.14 6.36
C CYS A 189 13.86 -2.21 5.58
N PHE A 190 14.11 -3.29 4.82
CA PHE A 190 15.31 -3.43 4.01
C PHE A 190 15.26 -2.55 2.76
N MET A 191 14.10 -2.48 2.09
CA MET A 191 13.90 -1.63 0.92
C MET A 191 14.09 -0.15 1.24
N ASN A 192 13.70 0.30 2.43
CA ASN A 192 13.83 1.71 2.81
C ASN A 192 15.29 2.21 2.77
N ILE A 193 16.27 1.32 2.91
CA ILE A 193 17.69 1.67 2.90
C ILE A 193 18.14 2.18 1.52
N PRO A 194 18.04 1.42 0.39
CA PRO A 194 18.35 1.94 -0.93
C PRO A 194 17.50 3.14 -1.34
N PHE A 195 16.23 3.25 -0.91
CA PHE A 195 15.43 4.47 -1.13
C PHE A 195 16.07 5.68 -0.47
N SER A 196 16.43 5.58 0.81
CA SER A 196 17.09 6.66 1.54
C SER A 196 18.46 7.03 0.96
N MET A 197 19.15 6.11 0.26
CA MET A 197 20.43 6.36 -0.42
C MET A 197 20.27 6.94 -1.84
N ALA A 198 19.25 6.56 -2.59
CA ALA A 198 19.04 7.05 -3.96
C ALA A 198 18.33 8.40 -4.00
N LEU A 199 17.28 8.59 -3.19
CA LEU A 199 16.47 9.81 -3.23
C LEU A 199 17.16 11.00 -2.58
N THR A 200 16.95 12.21 -3.09
CA THR A 200 17.32 13.41 -2.34
C THR A 200 16.48 13.49 -1.05
N LEU A 201 16.94 14.28 -0.09
CA LEU A 201 16.25 14.41 1.20
C LEU A 201 14.85 15.03 1.05
N GLU A 202 14.62 15.86 0.03
CA GLU A 202 13.30 16.39 -0.31
C GLU A 202 12.41 15.33 -0.98
N GLU A 203 12.94 14.58 -1.96
CA GLU A 203 12.20 13.48 -2.60
C GLU A 203 11.81 12.40 -1.58
N TYR A 204 12.73 12.02 -0.69
CA TYR A 204 12.46 11.03 0.35
C TYR A 204 11.39 11.53 1.34
N ARG A 205 11.45 12.81 1.74
CA ARG A 205 10.39 13.40 2.58
C ARG A 205 9.06 13.40 1.86
N ARG A 206 9.03 13.79 0.58
CA ARG A 206 7.82 13.78 -0.24
C ARG A 206 7.20 12.38 -0.29
N ALA A 207 8.00 11.35 -0.52
CA ALA A 207 7.56 9.95 -0.51
C ALA A 207 6.99 9.50 0.86
N VAL A 208 7.60 9.94 1.97
CA VAL A 208 7.07 9.61 3.30
C VAL A 208 5.78 10.38 3.62
N HIS A 209 5.64 11.59 3.07
CA HIS A 209 4.49 12.46 3.31
C HIS A 209 3.29 12.15 2.40
N SER A 210 3.48 11.55 1.21
CA SER A 210 2.37 11.11 0.34
C SER A 210 1.37 10.25 1.12
N ILE A 211 1.89 9.31 1.93
CA ILE A 211 1.12 8.40 2.79
C ILE A 211 0.21 9.13 3.79
N ARG A 212 0.54 10.36 4.20
CA ARG A 212 -0.29 11.11 5.16
C ARG A 212 -1.57 11.66 4.52
N PHE A 213 -1.63 11.67 3.20
CA PHE A 213 -2.84 12.10 2.50
C PHE A 213 -3.94 11.04 2.48
N ASP A 214 -3.74 9.86 3.07
CA ASP A 214 -4.81 8.88 3.29
C ASP A 214 -6.04 9.50 3.96
N ASP A 215 -5.83 10.36 4.97
CA ASP A 215 -6.93 11.02 5.67
C ASP A 215 -7.67 12.02 4.76
N SER A 216 -6.96 12.66 3.83
CA SER A 216 -7.56 13.53 2.81
C SER A 216 -8.33 12.70 1.77
N PHE A 217 -7.77 11.60 1.29
CA PHE A 217 -8.43 10.68 0.36
C PHE A 217 -9.70 10.08 0.97
N MET A 218 -9.65 9.64 2.23
CA MET A 218 -10.83 9.12 2.92
C MET A 218 -11.91 10.18 3.07
N GLU A 219 -11.54 11.45 3.32
CA GLU A 219 -12.51 12.55 3.37
C GLU A 219 -13.13 12.83 1.99
N ILE A 220 -12.31 12.87 0.94
CA ILE A 220 -12.77 13.08 -0.44
C ILE A 220 -13.74 11.95 -0.84
N LEU A 221 -13.37 10.69 -0.59
CA LEU A 221 -14.23 9.54 -0.87
C LEU A 221 -15.54 9.60 -0.07
N ALA A 222 -15.51 10.01 1.20
CA ALA A 222 -16.71 10.19 2.00
C ALA A 222 -17.66 11.23 1.41
N LEU A 223 -17.13 12.35 0.91
CA LEU A 223 -17.91 13.43 0.30
C LEU A 223 -18.45 13.05 -1.08
N VAL A 224 -17.62 12.43 -1.92
CA VAL A 224 -17.99 12.01 -3.28
C VAL A 224 -19.00 10.87 -3.25
N CYS A 225 -18.88 9.94 -2.30
CA CYS A 225 -19.80 8.79 -2.19
C CYS A 225 -21.02 9.06 -1.28
N ASP A 226 -21.06 10.20 -0.59
CA ASP A 226 -22.01 10.47 0.51
C ASP A 226 -22.05 9.32 1.55
N ASP A 227 -20.86 8.89 1.97
CA ASP A 227 -20.68 7.70 2.83
C ASP A 227 -19.68 7.94 3.96
N ASP A 228 -20.21 8.08 5.18
CA ASP A 228 -19.41 8.27 6.41
C ASP A 228 -18.49 7.10 6.76
N THR A 229 -18.66 5.92 6.14
CA THR A 229 -17.82 4.75 6.42
C THR A 229 -16.35 5.05 6.18
N PHE A 230 -16.01 5.81 5.13
CA PHE A 230 -14.62 6.18 4.82
C PHE A 230 -13.99 7.03 5.93
N ARG A 231 -14.77 7.89 6.61
CA ARG A 231 -14.28 8.72 7.72
C ARG A 231 -13.81 7.90 8.93
N HIS A 232 -14.40 6.73 9.15
CA HIS A 232 -14.01 5.82 10.24
C HIS A 232 -12.63 5.18 10.04
N TRP A 233 -12.13 5.16 8.80
CA TRP A 233 -10.80 4.60 8.48
C TRP A 233 -9.70 5.65 8.45
N LYS A 234 -10.03 6.92 8.70
CA LYS A 234 -9.03 7.97 8.90
C LYS A 234 -8.11 7.58 10.06
N LEU A 235 -6.81 7.74 9.83
CA LEU A 235 -5.77 7.19 10.67
C LEU A 235 -5.29 8.17 11.76
N GLY A 236 -5.82 9.40 11.76
CA GLY A 236 -5.54 10.45 12.74
C GLY A 236 -4.25 11.22 12.42
N GLY A 237 -3.77 11.16 11.19
CA GLY A 237 -2.63 11.90 10.70
C GLY A 237 -3.13 13.17 10.04
N LEU A 238 -3.33 14.25 10.81
CA LEU A 238 -3.60 15.56 10.22
C LEU A 238 -2.56 15.81 9.12
N SER A 239 -3.00 16.01 7.87
CA SER A 239 -2.11 16.16 6.70
C SER A 239 -1.09 17.30 6.87
N LEU A 240 -1.43 18.28 7.72
CA LEU A 240 -0.58 19.40 8.12
C LEU A 240 0.58 19.02 9.07
N TRP A 241 0.52 17.87 9.74
CA TRP A 241 1.58 17.42 10.65
C TRP A 241 2.74 16.76 9.88
N MET A 242 3.73 17.56 9.52
CA MET A 242 4.92 17.15 8.77
C MET A 242 6.08 16.67 9.68
N ASP A 243 5.91 15.54 10.37
CA ASP A 243 7.03 14.90 11.09
C ASP A 243 7.78 13.92 10.18
N SER A 244 9.11 14.07 10.12
CA SER A 244 10.02 13.22 9.35
C SER A 244 10.55 12.01 10.14
N ASN A 245 10.37 11.95 11.47
CA ASN A 245 10.89 10.88 12.32
C ASN A 245 9.88 9.75 12.58
N VAL A 246 9.31 9.24 11.50
CA VAL A 246 8.26 8.20 11.56
C VAL A 246 8.78 6.81 11.20
N ASP A 247 8.02 5.81 11.64
CA ASP A 247 8.24 4.42 11.27
C ASP A 247 7.65 4.15 9.87
N VAL A 248 8.44 4.48 8.84
CA VAL A 248 8.03 4.41 7.44
C VAL A 248 7.48 3.02 7.06
N PRO A 249 8.15 1.89 7.36
CA PRO A 249 7.62 0.56 7.01
C PRO A 249 6.24 0.27 7.62
N ARG A 250 6.00 0.70 8.86
CA ARG A 250 4.70 0.55 9.51
C ARG A 250 3.64 1.45 8.87
N MET A 251 4.01 2.67 8.49
CA MET A 251 3.10 3.60 7.81
C MET A 251 2.68 3.08 6.44
N VAL A 252 3.63 2.64 5.61
CA VAL A 252 3.37 2.07 4.28
C VAL A 252 2.43 0.87 4.39
N TYR A 253 2.64 -0.03 5.35
CA TYR A 253 1.74 -1.17 5.55
C TYR A 253 0.33 -0.74 5.96
N ARG A 254 0.19 0.28 6.82
CA ARG A 254 -1.12 0.79 7.27
C ARG A 254 -1.86 1.47 6.11
N HIS A 255 -1.13 2.23 5.31
CA HIS A 255 -1.59 2.88 4.09
C HIS A 255 -2.18 1.90 3.10
N ALA A 256 -1.41 0.87 2.71
CA ALA A 256 -1.89 -0.17 1.82
C ALA A 256 -3.18 -0.84 2.33
N LEU A 257 -3.27 -1.09 3.65
CA LEU A 257 -4.47 -1.67 4.26
C LEU A 257 -5.69 -0.74 4.17
N VAL A 258 -5.53 0.57 4.40
CA VAL A 258 -6.64 1.53 4.29
C VAL A 258 -7.12 1.64 2.85
N CYS A 259 -6.21 1.65 1.88
CA CYS A 259 -6.56 1.65 0.46
C CYS A 259 -7.41 0.41 0.11
N GLU A 260 -7.07 -0.78 0.63
CA GLU A 260 -7.87 -2.00 0.42
C GLU A 260 -9.27 -1.90 1.02
N TYR A 261 -9.41 -1.32 2.22
CA TYR A 261 -10.72 -1.11 2.85
C TYR A 261 -11.59 -0.16 2.03
N ALA A 262 -11.01 0.95 1.59
CA ALA A 262 -11.70 1.93 0.75
C ALA A 262 -12.12 1.31 -0.59
N HIS A 263 -11.21 0.59 -1.25
CA HIS A 263 -11.48 -0.07 -2.53
C HIS A 263 -12.58 -1.12 -2.40
N ALA A 264 -12.54 -1.96 -1.36
CA ALA A 264 -13.58 -2.95 -1.14
C ALA A 264 -14.95 -2.30 -0.86
N ARG A 265 -14.98 -1.14 -0.19
CA ARG A 265 -16.21 -0.37 -0.02
C ARG A 265 -16.76 0.16 -1.35
N LEU A 266 -15.91 0.71 -2.22
CA LEU A 266 -16.33 1.16 -3.55
C LEU A 266 -16.89 0.01 -4.38
N VAL A 267 -16.23 -1.15 -4.37
CA VAL A 267 -16.73 -2.34 -5.07
C VAL A 267 -18.08 -2.80 -4.50
N LYS A 268 -18.30 -2.67 -3.18
CA LYS A 268 -19.60 -2.95 -2.55
C LYS A 268 -20.68 -1.95 -2.99
N LEU A 269 -20.35 -0.65 -3.06
CA LEU A 269 -21.25 0.39 -3.57
C LEU A 269 -21.61 0.17 -5.04
N ALA A 270 -20.69 -0.36 -5.83
CA ALA A 270 -20.93 -0.77 -7.22
C ALA A 270 -21.83 -2.02 -7.39
N GLY A 271 -22.38 -2.56 -6.28
CA GLY A 271 -23.21 -3.76 -6.29
C GLY A 271 -22.45 -5.09 -6.17
N GLY A 272 -21.16 -5.05 -5.88
CA GLY A 272 -20.37 -6.24 -5.59
C GLY A 272 -20.75 -6.89 -4.26
N ALA A 273 -20.95 -8.21 -4.25
CA ALA A 273 -21.11 -8.97 -3.01
C ALA A 273 -19.78 -9.03 -2.24
N TYR A 274 -19.79 -8.73 -0.94
CA TYR A 274 -18.67 -8.94 -0.01
C TYR A 274 -19.13 -9.71 1.24
N PRO A 275 -18.28 -10.57 1.82
CA PRO A 275 -16.91 -10.87 1.39
C PRO A 275 -16.91 -11.75 0.12
N ARG A 276 -16.07 -11.40 -0.87
CA ARG A 276 -15.83 -12.26 -2.03
C ARG A 276 -15.02 -13.48 -1.59
N GLU A 277 -15.21 -14.61 -2.28
CA GLU A 277 -14.29 -15.75 -2.25
C GLU A 277 -13.63 -15.86 -3.62
N THR A 278 -12.85 -14.84 -4.00
CA THR A 278 -12.10 -14.92 -5.26
C THR A 278 -11.07 -16.05 -5.12
N PRO A 279 -10.92 -16.95 -6.11
CA PRO A 279 -9.87 -17.97 -6.06
C PRO A 279 -8.50 -17.27 -6.00
N ALA A 280 -7.77 -17.45 -4.92
CA ALA A 280 -6.35 -17.10 -4.85
C ALA A 280 -5.52 -18.38 -4.90
N ALA A 281 -4.40 -18.31 -5.62
CA ALA A 281 -3.44 -19.39 -5.68
C ALA A 281 -2.59 -19.36 -4.39
N PHE A 282 -2.89 -20.27 -3.47
CA PHE A 282 -2.11 -20.50 -2.26
C PHE A 282 -1.21 -21.74 -2.46
N ASP A 283 0.04 -21.68 -2.00
CA ASP A 283 0.97 -22.82 -1.97
C ASP A 283 0.85 -23.59 -0.64
#